data_AF-A0ABD5NST6-F1
#
_entry.id   AF-A0ABD5NST6-F1
#
_cell.length_a   1.000
_cell.length_b   1.000
_cell.length_c   1.000
_cell.angle_alpha   90.00
_cell.angle_beta   90.00
_cell.angle_gamma   90.00
#
_symmetry.space_group_name_H-M   'P 1'
#
loop_
_entity.id
_entity.type
_entity.pdbx_description
1 polymer ?
#
loop_
_entity_poly.entity_id
_entity_poly.type
_entity_poly.pdbx_seq_one_letter_code
_entity_poly.pdbx_strand_id
1 'polypeptide(L)' 'MCIGTSAGTYQQTTPELTDEHLTGISFNDTSYLMPWALYTIPPGTIMNGNTKGKLTEAGRRLVKKSLIALLP' A
#
# COMPACT_ATOMS: atom_id res chain seq x y z
N MET A 1 -1.39 -0.02 7.48
CA MET A 1 -1.84 0.03 6.08
C MET A 1 -2.24 -1.38 5.69
N CYS A 2 -3.53 -1.63 5.53
CA CYS A 2 -4.04 -2.97 5.23
C CYS A 2 -3.84 -3.25 3.73
N ILE A 3 -2.97 -4.19 3.41
CA ILE A 3 -2.74 -4.69 2.06
C ILE A 3 -3.35 -6.11 2.06
N GLY A 4 -4.44 -6.35 1.33
CA GLY A 4 -5.04 -7.69 1.27
C GLY A 4 -6.56 -7.81 1.06
N THR A 5 -7.28 -6.75 0.66
CA THR A 5 -8.71 -6.85 0.32
C THR A 5 -8.91 -6.62 -1.18
N SER A 6 -9.80 -7.39 -1.80
CA SER A 6 -10.23 -7.24 -3.19
C SER A 6 -10.78 -5.82 -3.46
N ALA A 7 -10.13 -5.09 -4.37
CA ALA A 7 -10.49 -3.71 -4.72
C ALA A 7 -11.89 -3.53 -5.35
N GLY A 8 -12.46 -4.58 -5.94
CA GLY A 8 -13.67 -4.48 -6.77
C GLY A 8 -14.94 -4.00 -6.07
N THR A 9 -14.96 -3.93 -4.74
CA THR A 9 -16.13 -3.47 -3.96
C THR A 9 -16.09 -1.98 -3.61
N TYR A 10 -15.00 -1.26 -3.90
CA TYR A 10 -14.84 0.13 -3.50
C TYR A 10 -14.99 1.08 -4.70
N GLN A 11 -15.74 2.16 -4.51
CA GLN A 11 -15.90 3.21 -5.52
C GLN A 11 -14.65 4.10 -5.65
N GLN A 12 -13.77 4.06 -4.64
CA GLN A 12 -12.55 4.84 -4.58
C GLN A 12 -11.40 4.18 -5.36
N THR A 13 -10.50 5.02 -5.91
CA THR A 13 -9.31 4.58 -6.64
C THR A 13 -8.44 3.66 -5.78
N THR A 14 -8.27 2.42 -6.24
CA THR A 14 -7.57 1.34 -5.52
C THR A 14 -6.61 0.61 -6.48
N PRO A 15 -5.45 1.21 -6.81
CA PRO A 15 -4.56 0.63 -7.79
C PRO A 15 -3.91 -0.64 -7.28
N GLU A 16 -3.67 -1.59 -8.18
CA GLU A 16 -3.00 -2.85 -7.88
C GLU A 16 -1.53 -2.64 -7.52
N LEU A 17 -1.04 -3.43 -6.57
CA LEU A 17 0.36 -3.52 -6.16
C LEU A 17 0.98 -4.77 -6.79
N THR A 18 1.72 -4.56 -7.86
CA THR A 18 2.56 -5.58 -8.51
C THR A 18 3.98 -5.61 -7.92
N ASP A 19 4.75 -6.64 -8.29
CA ASP A 19 6.17 -6.80 -7.89
C ASP A 19 7.07 -5.63 -8.32
N GLU A 20 6.69 -4.83 -9.31
CA GLU A 20 7.44 -3.62 -9.71
C GLU A 20 7.44 -2.55 -8.59
N HIS A 21 6.42 -2.53 -7.75
CA HIS A 21 6.22 -1.51 -6.72
C HIS A 21 6.97 -1.81 -5.41
N LEU A 22 7.44 -3.05 -5.21
CA LEU A 22 7.98 -3.54 -3.95
C LEU A 22 9.27 -4.33 -4.16
N THR A 23 10.10 -4.39 -3.13
CA THR A 23 11.30 -5.22 -3.14
C THR A 23 11.57 -5.76 -1.74
N GLY A 24 12.09 -6.99 -1.67
CA GLY A 24 12.32 -7.70 -0.40
C GLY A 24 11.08 -8.38 0.20
N ILE A 25 9.94 -8.31 -0.50
CA ILE A 25 8.70 -9.07 -0.25
C ILE A 25 8.05 -9.43 -1.60
N SER A 26 7.22 -10.46 -1.61
CA SER A 26 6.30 -10.79 -2.70
C SER A 26 4.91 -11.03 -2.11
N PHE A 27 3.87 -10.81 -2.90
CA PHE A 27 2.52 -11.19 -2.52
C PHE A 27 2.15 -12.52 -3.16
N ASN A 28 1.54 -13.42 -2.39
CA ASN A 28 1.01 -14.66 -2.94
C ASN A 28 -0.32 -14.44 -3.68
N ASP A 29 -1.01 -13.34 -3.34
CA ASP A 29 -2.32 -12.96 -3.88
C ASP A 29 -2.28 -11.53 -4.40
N THR A 30 -3.19 -11.22 -5.33
CA THR A 30 -3.35 -9.85 -5.86
C THR A 30 -3.64 -8.87 -4.73
N SER A 31 -2.77 -7.88 -4.60
CA SER A 31 -2.80 -6.89 -3.53
C SER A 31 -3.12 -5.52 -4.09
N TYR A 32 -3.84 -4.70 -3.34
CA TYR A 32 -4.24 -3.36 -3.77
C TYR A 32 -3.83 -2.30 -2.76
N LEU A 33 -3.47 -1.12 -3.26
CA LEU A 33 -3.26 0.08 -2.47
C LEU A 33 -4.62 0.72 -2.19
N MET A 34 -4.93 0.95 -0.91
CA MET A 34 -6.12 1.66 -0.47
C MET A 34 -5.73 3.03 0.09
N PRO A 35 -5.57 4.06 -0.78
CA PRO A 35 -5.04 5.35 -0.34
C PRO A 35 -5.98 6.06 0.64
N TRP A 36 -7.29 5.83 0.56
CA TRP A 36 -8.31 6.39 1.44
C TRP A 36 -8.36 5.74 2.84
N ALA A 37 -7.74 4.56 3.02
CA ALA A 37 -7.74 3.82 4.28
C ALA A 37 -6.51 4.18 5.14
N LEU A 38 -6.40 5.46 5.51
CA LEU A 38 -5.30 5.96 6.35
C LEU A 38 -5.59 5.75 7.84
N TYR A 39 -4.62 5.16 8.54
CA TYR A 39 -4.71 4.88 9.97
C TYR A 39 -3.48 5.42 10.69
N THR A 40 -3.72 6.10 11.81
CA THR A 40 -2.68 6.40 12.79
C THR A 40 -2.50 5.19 13.69
N ILE A 41 -1.27 4.68 13.77
CA ILE A 41 -0.92 3.53 14.61
C ILE A 41 0.25 3.87 15.54
N PRO A 42 0.32 3.30 16.76
CA PRO A 42 1.46 3.51 17.65
C PRO A 42 2.77 2.97 17.04
N PRO A 43 3.92 3.66 17.19
CA PRO A 43 5.20 3.21 16.62
C PRO A 43 5.61 1.79 17.05
N GLY A 44 5.32 1.40 18.30
CA GLY A 44 5.60 0.06 18.82
C GLY A 44 4.92 -1.07 18.04
N THR A 45 3.88 -0.79 17.27
CA THR A 45 3.19 -1.79 16.43
C THR A 45 3.99 -2.19 15.17
N ILE A 46 4.90 -1.33 14.72
CA ILE A 46 5.72 -1.54 13.50
C ILE A 46 7.21 -1.72 13.82
N MET A 47 7.67 -1.25 14.98
CA MET A 47 9.06 -1.39 15.43
C MET A 47 9.30 -2.74 16.12
N ASN A 48 8.81 -3.83 15.54
CA ASN A 48 8.90 -5.18 16.10
C ASN A 48 10.05 -6.02 15.51
N GLY A 49 10.90 -5.42 14.68
CA GLY A 49 12.02 -6.11 14.00
C GLY A 49 11.61 -7.06 12.88
N ASN A 50 10.31 -7.28 12.67
CA ASN A 50 9.77 -8.20 11.67
C ASN A 50 9.31 -7.48 10.39
N THR A 51 9.46 -6.17 10.30
CA THR A 51 9.14 -5.40 9.09
C THR A 51 10.12 -5.77 7.97
N LYS A 52 9.58 -6.30 6.88
CA LYS A 52 10.34 -6.74 5.71
C LYS A 52 9.91 -5.98 4.47
N GLY A 53 10.86 -5.81 3.56
CA GLY A 53 10.65 -5.16 2.27
C GLY A 53 10.64 -3.64 2.32
N LYS A 54 10.59 -3.05 1.13
CA LYS A 54 10.56 -1.59 0.92
C LYS A 54 9.83 -1.27 -0.37
N LEU A 55 9.26 -0.07 -0.44
CA LEU A 55 8.76 0.49 -1.68
C LEU A 55 9.93 0.79 -2.63
N THR A 56 9.80 0.34 -3.88
CA THR A 56 10.65 0.79 -4.99
C THR A 56 10.33 2.25 -5.32
N GLU A 57 11.10 2.86 -6.22
CA GLU A 57 10.79 4.21 -6.67
C GLU A 57 9.44 4.28 -7.42
N ALA A 58 9.12 3.26 -8.22
CA ALA A 58 7.82 3.11 -8.85
C ALA A 58 6.69 3.02 -7.80
N GLY A 59 6.88 2.22 -6.75
CA GLY A 59 5.93 2.12 -5.63
C GLY A 59 5.75 3.45 -4.90
N ARG A 60 6.82 4.19 -4.62
CA ARG A 60 6.74 5.54 -4.01
C ARG A 60 5.97 6.51 -4.89
N ARG A 61 6.20 6.49 -6.20
CA ARG A 61 5.50 7.35 -7.16
C ARG A 61 4.01 7.01 -7.22
N LEU A 62 3.65 5.72 -7.20
CA LEU A 62 2.27 5.25 -7.14
C LEU A 62 1.59 5.79 -5.87
N VAL A 63 2.18 5.54 -4.70
CA VAL A 63 1.63 6.00 -3.41
C VAL A 63 1.42 7.53 -3.40
N LYS A 64 2.42 8.30 -3.84
CA LYS A 64 2.29 9.77 -3.93
C LYS A 64 1.13 10.20 -4.82
N LYS A 65 1.05 9.65 -6.04
CA LYS A 65 -0.05 9.96 -6.98
C LYS A 65 -1.41 9.61 -6.38
N SER A 66 -1.52 8.43 -5.75
CA SER A 66 -2.77 7.96 -5.16
C SER A 66 -3.22 8.81 -3.97
N LEU A 67 -2.28 9.30 -3.15
CA LEU A 67 -2.60 10.22 -2.04
C LEU A 67 -3.02 11.60 -2.54
N ILE A 68 -2.33 12.14 -3.56
CA ILE A 68 -2.71 13.42 -4.18
C ILE A 68 -4.11 13.33 -4.79
N ALA A 69 -4.46 12.20 -5.42
CA ALA A 69 -5.78 11.99 -6.01
C ALA A 69 -6.94 11.94 -5.00
N LEU A 70 -6.67 11.88 -3.69
CA LEU A 70 -7.70 12.00 -2.66
C LEU A 70 -8.09 13.45 -2.36
N LEU A 71 -7.23 14.40 -2.75
CA LEU A 71 -7.48 15.82 -2.53
C LEU A 71 -8.42 16.33 -3.63
N PRO A 72 -9.44 17.14 -3.27
CA PRO A 72 -10.35 17.74 -4.24
C PRO A 72 -9.68 18.77 -5.15
#